data_AF-A0A962RYH0-F1
#
_entry.id   AF-A0A962RYH0-F1
#
_cell.length_a   1.000
_cell.length_b   1.000
_cell.length_c   1.000
_cell.angle_alpha   90.00
_cell.angle_beta   90.00
_cell.angle_gamma   90.00
#
_symmetry.space_group_name_H-M   'P 1'
#
loop_
_entity.id
_entity.type
_entity.pdbx_description
1 polymer ?
#
loop_
_entity_poly.entity_id
_entity_poly.type
_entity_poly.pdbx_seq_one_letter_code
_entity_poly.pdbx_strand_id
1 'polypeptide(L)'
;MPSRLIAYAFGGILLCACASQTIVPSYVNNNPDLQVGGERPTDGMPRTESAGSFCLEVSDKWHQDGRTPDGQPLWAKDTFRRVVPCG
;
A
#
# COMPACT_ATOMS: atom_id res chain seq x y z
N MET A 1 -42.23 37.14 -15.49
CA MET A 1 -40.82 36.81 -15.82
C MET A 1 -40.07 35.97 -14.75
N PRO A 2 -40.67 34.98 -14.02
CA PRO A 2 -39.89 34.16 -13.07
C PRO A 2 -39.35 32.83 -13.66
N SER A 3 -39.92 32.33 -14.77
CA SER A 3 -39.62 31.00 -15.32
C SER A 3 -38.16 30.82 -15.80
N ARG A 4 -37.55 31.89 -16.35
CA ARG A 4 -36.15 31.83 -16.81
C ARG A 4 -35.15 31.76 -15.65
N LEU A 5 -35.44 32.42 -14.53
CA LEU A 5 -34.60 32.40 -13.33
C LEU A 5 -34.55 31.01 -12.68
N ILE A 6 -35.67 30.28 -12.69
CA ILE A 6 -35.75 28.90 -12.18
C ILE A 6 -34.92 27.96 -13.05
N ALA A 7 -34.97 28.12 -14.38
CA ALA A 7 -34.18 27.31 -15.31
C ALA A 7 -32.67 27.53 -15.15
N TYR A 8 -32.22 28.78 -14.94
CA TYR A 8 -30.80 29.08 -14.67
C TYR A 8 -30.35 28.55 -13.30
N ALA A 9 -31.18 28.64 -12.27
CA ALA A 9 -30.89 28.10 -10.94
C ALA A 9 -30.74 26.56 -10.98
N PHE A 10 -31.60 25.87 -11.73
CA PHE A 10 -31.54 24.41 -11.86
C PHE A 10 -30.33 23.94 -12.70
N GLY A 11 -29.98 24.67 -13.76
CA GLY A 11 -28.80 24.39 -14.58
C GLY A 11 -27.48 24.59 -13.81
N GLY A 12 -27.41 25.58 -12.92
CA GLY A 12 -26.22 25.82 -12.10
C GLY A 12 -25.92 24.71 -11.07
N ILE A 13 -26.96 24.11 -10.49
CA ILE A 13 -26.80 23.05 -9.47
C ILE A 13 -26.24 21.75 -10.09
N LEU A 14 -26.61 21.43 -11.33
CA LEU A 14 -26.14 20.23 -12.03
C LEU A 14 -24.66 20.29 -12.41
N LEU A 15 -24.11 21.48 -12.67
CA LEU A 15 -22.71 21.66 -13.06
C LEU A 15 -21.74 21.50 -11.87
N CYS A 16 -22.20 21.73 -10.63
CA CYS A 16 -21.37 21.54 -9.43
C CYS A 16 -21.31 20.07 -8.95
N ALA A 17 -22.14 19.17 -9.50
CA ALA A 17 -22.22 17.77 -9.04
C ALA A 17 -21.08 16.86 -9.56
N CYS A 18 -20.36 17.25 -10.61
CA CYS A 18 -19.26 16.45 -11.17
C CYS A 18 -17.88 16.75 -10.55
N ALA A 19 -17.76 17.74 -9.67
CA ALA A 19 -16.46 18.23 -9.18
C ALA A 19 -16.04 17.68 -7.80
N SER A 20 -16.90 16.98 -7.08
CA SER A 20 -16.78 16.95 -5.61
C SER A 20 -16.57 15.59 -4.96
N GLN A 21 -16.14 14.56 -5.69
CA GLN A 21 -15.80 13.28 -5.05
C GLN A 21 -14.48 12.74 -5.58
N THR A 22 -13.37 13.35 -5.16
CA THR A 22 -12.10 12.63 -5.10
C THR A 22 -12.30 11.45 -4.16
N ILE A 23 -12.49 10.26 -4.74
CA ILE A 23 -12.47 9.00 -3.99
C ILE A 23 -11.04 8.88 -3.47
N VAL A 24 -10.85 9.10 -2.17
CA VAL A 24 -9.59 8.76 -1.48
C VAL A 24 -9.67 7.26 -1.18
N PRO A 25 -8.93 6.40 -1.89
CA PRO A 25 -9.03 4.97 -1.69
C PRO A 25 -8.47 4.59 -0.33
N SER A 26 -9.19 3.77 0.44
CA SER A 26 -8.65 3.15 1.64
C SER A 26 -8.06 1.80 1.28
N TYR A 27 -6.74 1.72 1.16
CA TYR A 27 -6.05 0.46 0.92
C TYR A 27 -5.98 -0.35 2.22
N VAL A 28 -6.69 -1.47 2.25
CA VAL A 28 -6.64 -2.44 3.35
C VAL A 28 -5.94 -3.68 2.81
N ASN A 29 -4.92 -4.16 3.52
CA ASN A 29 -4.18 -5.35 3.15
C ASN A 29 -4.06 -6.27 4.37
N ASN A 30 -4.25 -7.57 4.15
CA ASN A 30 -4.10 -8.63 5.15
C ASN A 30 -2.79 -9.45 4.98
N ASN A 31 -2.03 -9.19 3.92
CA ASN A 31 -0.73 -9.81 3.69
C ASN A 31 0.35 -9.10 4.53
N PRO A 32 0.97 -9.77 5.53
CA PRO A 32 2.00 -9.18 6.37
C PRO A 32 3.32 -8.87 5.65
N ASP A 33 3.45 -9.28 4.38
CA ASP A 33 4.62 -9.06 3.54
C ASP A 33 4.43 -7.89 2.57
N LEU A 34 3.31 -7.16 2.68
CA LEU A 34 2.99 -6.00 1.85
C LEU A 34 2.52 -4.84 2.75
N GLN A 35 3.03 -3.63 2.49
CA GLN A 35 2.59 -2.42 3.16
C GLN A 35 2.37 -1.30 2.14
N VAL A 36 1.27 -0.58 2.30
CA VAL A 36 0.88 0.54 1.42
C VAL A 36 1.07 1.85 2.16
N GLY A 37 1.74 2.81 1.52
CA GLY A 37 1.98 4.13 2.07
C GLY A 37 3.06 4.19 3.14
N GLY A 38 3.23 5.39 3.70
CA GLY A 38 4.17 5.66 4.79
C GLY A 38 5.64 5.57 4.41
N GLU A 39 6.49 5.60 5.44
CA GLU A 39 7.93 5.40 5.31
C GLU A 39 8.28 3.93 5.07
N ARG A 40 9.49 3.69 4.54
CA ARG A 40 10.01 2.34 4.34
C ARG A 40 10.06 1.59 5.68
N PRO A 41 9.49 0.38 5.78
CA PRO A 41 9.60 -0.43 6.98
C PRO A 41 11.04 -0.88 7.24
N THR A 42 11.38 -1.10 8.52
CA THR A 42 12.71 -1.58 8.90
C THR A 42 12.89 -3.05 8.52
N ASP A 43 14.06 -3.38 7.96
CA ASP A 43 14.45 -4.76 7.67
C ASP A 43 14.50 -5.60 8.96
N GLY A 44 14.16 -6.88 8.85
CA GLY A 44 14.19 -7.81 9.98
C GLY A 44 15.62 -8.22 10.30
N MET A 45 15.93 -8.37 11.59
CA MET A 45 17.24 -8.88 12.00
C MET A 45 17.42 -10.33 11.54
N PRO A 46 18.59 -10.71 10.99
CA PRO A 46 18.87 -12.09 10.63
C PRO A 46 18.69 -13.01 11.84
N ARG A 47 18.07 -14.17 11.62
CA ARG A 47 17.85 -15.19 12.64
C ARG A 47 18.24 -16.55 12.12
N THR A 48 18.78 -17.39 13.00
CA THR A 48 19.13 -18.76 12.69
C THR A 48 18.01 -19.68 13.15
N GLU A 49 17.47 -20.50 12.24
CA GLU A 49 16.43 -21.48 12.50
C GLU A 49 16.96 -22.89 12.24
N SER A 50 16.64 -23.86 13.11
CA SER A 50 17.03 -25.26 12.90
C SER A 50 16.12 -25.92 11.86
N ALA A 51 16.71 -26.56 10.85
CA ALA A 51 16.03 -27.39 9.86
C ALA A 51 16.25 -28.90 10.12
N GLY A 52 16.65 -29.27 11.34
CA GLY A 52 16.90 -30.64 11.77
C GLY A 52 18.36 -31.08 11.56
N SER A 53 18.83 -31.16 10.31
CA SER A 53 20.20 -31.59 9.99
C SER A 53 21.18 -30.45 9.69
N PHE A 54 20.65 -29.25 9.43
CA PHE A 54 21.41 -28.02 9.21
C PHE A 54 20.61 -26.83 9.74
N CYS A 55 21.23 -25.66 9.74
CA CYS A 55 20.59 -24.43 10.16
C CYS A 55 20.35 -23.51 8.96
N LEU A 56 19.30 -22.70 9.03
CA LEU A 56 18.98 -21.68 8.03
C LEU A 56 19.19 -20.31 8.66
N GLU A 57 20.03 -19.48 8.05
CA GLU A 57 20.01 -18.05 8.30
C GLU A 57 18.88 -17.44 7.46
N VAL A 58 17.89 -16.89 8.16
CA VAL A 58 16.72 -16.22 7.58
C VAL A 58 16.87 -14.72 7.77
N SER A 59 16.73 -13.96 6.69
CA SER A 59 16.75 -12.49 6.74
C SER A 59 15.59 -11.91 5.94
N ASP A 60 14.93 -10.90 6.51
CA ASP A 60 13.79 -10.24 5.90
C ASP A 60 14.20 -8.84 5.45
N LYS A 61 13.95 -8.49 4.18
CA LYS A 61 14.25 -7.16 3.65
C LYS A 61 13.05 -6.54 2.97
N TRP A 62 12.82 -5.27 3.26
CA TRP A 62 11.80 -4.48 2.58
C TRP A 62 12.38 -3.81 1.34
N HIS A 63 11.62 -3.75 0.27
CA HIS A 63 11.96 -2.99 -0.93
C HIS A 63 10.72 -2.28 -1.47
N GLN A 64 10.95 -1.26 -2.30
CA GLN A 64 9.86 -0.56 -2.96
C GLN A 64 9.42 -1.33 -4.19
N ASP A 65 8.16 -1.74 -4.23
CA ASP A 65 7.54 -2.51 -5.32
C ASP A 65 6.53 -1.66 -6.11
N GLY A 66 6.85 -0.36 -6.25
CA GLY A 66 6.07 0.59 -7.03
C GLY A 66 5.25 1.57 -6.20
N ARG A 67 4.10 1.97 -6.76
CA ARG A 67 3.17 2.96 -6.19
C ARG A 67 1.73 2.62 -6.52
N THR A 68 0.81 3.02 -5.64
CA THR A 68 -0.63 2.99 -5.90
C THR A 68 -1.03 4.05 -6.95
N PRO A 69 -2.23 3.95 -7.56
CA PRO A 69 -2.72 4.96 -8.51
C PRO A 69 -2.80 6.40 -7.97
N ASP A 70 -3.00 6.56 -6.66
CA ASP A 70 -2.97 7.86 -5.95
C ASP A 70 -1.55 8.25 -5.48
N GLY A 71 -0.53 7.47 -5.82
CA GLY A 71 0.88 7.83 -5.68
C GLY A 71 1.56 7.39 -4.39
N GLN A 72 0.88 6.64 -3.51
CA GLN A 72 1.46 6.10 -2.27
C GLN A 72 2.48 5.01 -2.59
N PRO A 73 3.62 4.92 -1.87
CA PRO A 73 4.58 3.84 -2.09
C PRO A 73 4.00 2.47 -1.74
N LEU A 74 4.41 1.46 -2.50
CA LEU A 74 4.17 0.05 -2.18
C LEU A 74 5.47 -0.56 -1.67
N TRP A 75 5.43 -1.17 -0.48
CA TRP A 75 6.56 -1.83 0.15
C TRP A 75 6.30 -3.33 0.20
N ALA A 76 7.21 -4.12 -0.36
CA ALA A 76 7.15 -5.58 -0.31
C ALA A 76 8.31 -6.12 0.53
N LYS A 77 8.06 -7.21 1.26
CA LYS A 77 9.05 -7.89 2.09
C LYS A 77 9.49 -9.19 1.43
N ASP A 78 10.78 -9.31 1.22
CA ASP A 78 11.42 -10.55 0.76
C ASP A 78 12.07 -11.27 1.94
N THR A 79 11.82 -12.57 2.03
CA THR A 79 12.50 -13.46 2.99
C THR A 79 13.56 -14.28 2.28
N PHE A 80 14.83 -14.01 2.59
CA PHE A 80 15.96 -14.78 2.11
C PHE A 80 16.32 -15.88 3.09
N ARG A 81 16.69 -17.06 2.56
CA ARG A 81 17.12 -18.21 3.35
C ARG A 81 18.43 -18.76 2.81
N ARG A 82 19.40 -18.97 3.69
CA ARG A 82 20.71 -19.57 3.36
C ARG A 82 21.04 -20.68 4.35
N VAL A 83 21.54 -21.80 3.84
CA VAL A 83 22.06 -22.89 4.68
C VAL A 83 23.37 -22.46 5.36
N VAL A 84 23.43 -22.66 6.67
CA VAL A 84 24.59 -22.38 7.52
C VAL A 84 24.86 -23.56 8.47
N PRO A 85 26.10 -23.74 8.96
CA PRO A 85 26.37 -24.66 10.06
C PRO A 85 25.54 -24.27 11.29
N CYS A 86 25.03 -25.27 12.01
CA CYS A 86 24.52 -25.04 13.34
C CYS A 86 25.73 -24.79 14.26
N GLY A 87 25.78 -23.62 14.88
CA GLY A 87 26.86 -23.21 15.78
C GLY A 87 26.97 -24.09 17.02
#